data_AF-A0AAV3UG54-F1
#
_entry.id   AF-A0AAV3UG54-F1
#
_cell.length_a   1.000
_cell.length_b   1.000
_cell.length_c   1.000
_cell.angle_alpha   90.00
_cell.angle_beta   90.00
_cell.angle_gamma   90.00
#
_symmetry.space_group_name_H-M   'P 1'
#
loop_
_entity.id
_entity.type
_entity.pdbx_description
1 polymer ?
#
loop_
_entity_poly.entity_id
_entity_poly.type
_entity_poly.pdbx_seq_one_letter_code
_entity_poly.pdbx_strand_id
1 'polypeptide(L)'
;MSLSAVEQSGDSEEEFSEASKFGSRWWYYIAAYPIAGLFLTVVTSLLSPFIPAAIAPITQALAAITGFIYVLGFPVLGIALFLDARGIRASPLDWSPNPYFYGGTALVLLGASGSNGPEKQSLATKFVGEAASMVLPLLAIALCLYYLSRRHQHLGES
;
A
#
# COMPACT_ATOMS: atom_id res chain seq x y z
N MET A 1 52.75 13.90 -20.94
CA MET A 1 52.14 12.63 -21.37
C MET A 1 51.39 12.07 -20.17
N SER A 2 50.08 12.32 -20.10
CA SER A 2 49.19 11.88 -19.03
C SER A 2 48.29 10.78 -19.59
N LEU A 3 48.45 9.55 -19.10
CA LEU A 3 47.71 8.35 -19.53
C LEU A 3 46.84 7.76 -18.39
N SER A 4 46.62 8.51 -17.30
CA SER A 4 45.98 8.01 -16.07
C SER A 4 44.50 8.37 -15.91
N ALA A 5 43.81 8.81 -16.97
CA ALA A 5 42.42 9.30 -16.89
C ALA A 5 41.35 8.40 -17.54
N VAL A 6 41.72 7.23 -18.09
CA VAL A 6 40.81 6.43 -18.94
C VAL A 6 40.23 5.19 -18.24
N GLU A 7 40.82 4.70 -17.14
CA GLU A 7 40.40 3.41 -16.52
C GLU A 7 39.31 3.51 -15.45
N GLN A 8 38.75 4.70 -15.15
CA GLN A 8 37.79 4.86 -14.06
C GLN A 8 36.33 5.06 -14.50
N SER A 9 35.99 4.66 -15.74
CA SER A 9 34.62 4.76 -16.27
C SER A 9 33.87 3.42 -16.36
N GLY A 10 34.53 2.28 -16.14
CA GLY A 10 33.93 0.95 -16.29
C GLY A 10 33.20 0.43 -15.04
N ASP A 11 33.69 0.73 -13.84
CA ASP A 11 33.12 0.16 -12.59
C ASP A 11 31.82 0.85 -12.16
N SER A 12 31.61 2.11 -12.52
CA SER A 12 30.42 2.87 -12.10
C SER A 12 29.15 2.51 -12.88
N GLU A 13 29.28 1.96 -14.10
CA GLU A 13 28.13 1.54 -14.91
C GLU A 13 27.57 0.18 -14.44
N GLU A 14 28.41 -0.74 -13.96
CA GLU A 14 27.96 -2.04 -13.43
C GLU A 14 27.29 -1.90 -12.05
N GLU A 15 27.81 -1.03 -11.16
CA GLU A 15 27.23 -0.80 -9.82
C GLU A 15 25.83 -0.14 -9.90
N PHE A 16 25.63 0.76 -10.88
CA PHE A 16 24.31 1.35 -11.16
C PHE A 16 23.32 0.33 -11.76
N SER A 17 23.81 -0.62 -12.55
CA SER A 17 22.99 -1.67 -13.16
C SER A 17 22.42 -2.63 -12.11
N GLU A 18 23.21 -3.03 -11.11
CA GLU A 18 22.73 -3.86 -10.00
C GLU A 18 21.75 -3.12 -9.08
N ALA A 19 22.03 -1.85 -8.74
CA ALA A 19 21.11 -1.02 -7.95
C ALA A 19 19.73 -0.84 -8.64
N SER A 20 19.70 -0.80 -9.98
CA SER A 20 18.45 -0.74 -10.74
C SER A 20 17.64 -2.05 -10.68
N LYS A 21 18.30 -3.21 -10.62
CA LYS A 21 17.66 -4.53 -10.51
C LYS A 21 16.97 -4.74 -9.16
N PHE A 22 17.51 -4.17 -8.08
CA PHE A 22 16.88 -4.20 -6.76
C PHE A 22 15.70 -3.20 -6.62
N GLY A 23 15.50 -2.30 -7.58
CA GLY A 23 14.60 -1.13 -7.43
C GLY A 23 13.10 -1.34 -7.66
N SER A 24 12.63 -2.43 -8.29
CA SER A 24 11.29 -2.39 -8.92
C SER A 24 10.18 -3.19 -8.22
N ARG A 25 10.49 -4.11 -7.29
CA ARG A 25 9.50 -5.09 -6.79
C ARG A 25 9.17 -5.05 -5.29
N TRP A 26 9.90 -4.31 -4.47
CA TRP A 26 9.69 -4.30 -3.01
C TRP A 26 8.29 -3.81 -2.61
N TRP A 27 7.70 -2.90 -3.39
CA TRP A 27 6.38 -2.34 -3.14
C TRP A 27 5.25 -3.37 -3.37
N TYR A 28 5.47 -4.48 -4.10
CA TYR A 28 4.48 -5.56 -4.22
C TYR A 28 4.17 -6.21 -2.86
N TYR A 29 5.20 -6.38 -2.02
CA TYR A 29 5.00 -6.88 -0.66
C TYR A 29 4.17 -5.90 0.18
N ILE A 30 4.28 -4.60 -0.11
CA ILE A 30 3.50 -3.57 0.57
C ILE A 30 2.04 -3.58 0.08
N ALA A 31 1.82 -3.77 -1.22
CA ALA A 31 0.50 -3.92 -1.81
C ALA A 31 -0.22 -5.23 -1.40
N ALA A 32 0.52 -6.25 -0.94
CA ALA A 32 -0.06 -7.49 -0.43
C ALA A 32 -0.84 -7.30 0.89
N TYR A 33 -0.46 -6.32 1.73
CA TYR A 33 -1.12 -6.06 3.01
C TYR A 33 -2.61 -5.68 2.90
N PRO A 34 -3.04 -4.69 2.09
CA PRO A 34 -4.46 -4.36 1.95
C PRO A 34 -5.28 -5.53 1.38
N ILE A 35 -4.68 -6.35 0.52
CA ILE A 35 -5.31 -7.55 -0.04
C ILE A 35 -5.51 -8.61 1.06
N ALA A 36 -4.47 -8.90 1.84
CA ALA A 36 -4.53 -9.85 2.94
C ALA A 36 -5.54 -9.40 4.02
N GLY A 37 -5.55 -8.10 4.35
CA GLY A 37 -6.55 -7.52 5.26
C GLY A 37 -7.97 -7.69 4.72
N LEU A 38 -8.21 -7.37 3.44
CA LEU A 38 -9.53 -7.51 2.82
C LEU A 38 -9.98 -8.97 2.86
N PHE A 39 -9.10 -9.88 2.48
CA PHE A 39 -9.36 -11.32 2.52
C PHE A 39 -9.74 -11.78 3.93
N LEU A 40 -8.97 -11.38 4.95
CA LEU A 40 -9.25 -11.73 6.35
C LEU A 40 -10.59 -11.13 6.82
N THR A 41 -10.91 -9.91 6.40
CA THR A 41 -12.20 -9.25 6.70
C THR A 41 -13.37 -10.03 6.11
N VAL A 42 -13.28 -10.40 4.83
CA VAL A 42 -14.32 -11.17 4.11
C VAL A 42 -14.48 -12.55 4.74
N VAL A 43 -13.39 -13.28 4.95
CA VAL A 43 -13.42 -14.62 5.56
C VAL A 43 -14.03 -14.57 6.96
N THR A 44 -13.61 -13.63 7.80
CA THR A 44 -14.15 -13.48 9.16
C THR A 44 -15.64 -13.14 9.13
N SER A 45 -16.07 -12.26 8.22
CA SER A 45 -17.49 -11.87 8.08
C SER A 45 -18.37 -13.02 7.62
N LEU A 46 -17.89 -13.83 6.66
CA LEU A 46 -18.61 -15.00 6.14
C LEU A 46 -18.69 -16.14 7.15
N LEU A 47 -17.65 -16.32 7.97
CA LEU A 47 -17.60 -17.39 8.96
C LEU A 47 -18.31 -17.02 10.26
N SER A 48 -18.44 -15.73 10.59
CA SER A 48 -19.05 -15.20 11.82
C SER A 48 -20.30 -15.95 12.32
N PRO A 49 -21.34 -16.25 11.50
CA PRO A 49 -22.54 -16.94 11.98
C PRO A 49 -22.31 -18.40 12.41
N PHE A 50 -21.17 -19.00 12.04
CA PHE A 50 -20.82 -20.39 12.35
C PHE A 50 -19.83 -20.53 13.52
N ILE A 51 -19.41 -19.41 14.12
CA ILE A 51 -18.37 -19.39 15.15
C ILE A 51 -19.00 -19.66 16.53
N PRO A 52 -18.66 -20.77 17.21
CA PRO A 52 -19.12 -21.01 18.57
C PRO A 52 -18.65 -19.90 19.53
N ALA A 53 -19.47 -19.58 20.53
CA ALA A 53 -19.14 -18.56 21.53
C ALA A 53 -17.78 -18.80 22.23
N ALA A 54 -17.35 -20.06 22.34
CA ALA A 54 -16.07 -20.43 22.94
C ALA A 54 -14.83 -19.89 22.19
N ILE A 55 -14.94 -19.56 20.90
CA ILE A 55 -13.85 -19.00 20.09
C ILE A 55 -14.03 -17.50 19.76
N ALA A 56 -15.04 -16.84 20.34
CA ALA A 56 -15.21 -15.39 20.29
C ALA A 56 -13.93 -14.58 20.61
N PRO A 57 -13.13 -14.88 21.66
CA PRO A 57 -11.91 -14.10 21.92
C PRO A 57 -10.87 -14.20 20.80
N ILE A 58 -10.80 -15.34 20.10
CA ILE A 58 -9.89 -15.51 18.95
C ILE A 58 -10.33 -14.62 17.80
N THR A 59 -11.64 -14.56 17.52
CA THR A 59 -12.17 -13.69 16.46
C THR A 59 -11.95 -12.21 16.76
N GLN A 60 -12.05 -11.80 18.03
CA GLN A 60 -11.79 -10.44 18.44
C GLN A 60 -10.31 -10.08 18.28
N ALA A 61 -9.40 -11.01 18.61
CA ALA A 61 -7.97 -10.83 18.39
C ALA A 61 -7.63 -10.71 16.88
N LEU A 62 -8.22 -11.56 16.04
CA LEU A 62 -8.04 -11.48 14.57
C LEU A 62 -8.57 -10.16 14.00
N ALA A 63 -9.73 -9.69 14.47
CA ALA A 63 -10.26 -8.38 14.08
C ALA A 63 -9.33 -7.24 14.51
N ALA A 64 -8.75 -7.29 15.72
CA ALA A 64 -7.79 -6.30 16.20
C ALA A 64 -6.50 -6.29 15.36
N ILE A 65 -5.97 -7.48 15.02
CA ILE A 65 -4.81 -7.63 14.12
C ILE A 65 -5.13 -7.05 12.74
N THR A 66 -6.31 -7.35 12.19
CA THR A 66 -6.75 -6.81 10.90
C THR A 66 -6.83 -5.28 10.94
N GLY A 67 -7.44 -4.72 11.99
CA GLY A 67 -7.48 -3.28 12.21
C GLY A 67 -6.10 -2.66 12.30
N PHE A 68 -5.17 -3.30 13.02
CA PHE A 68 -3.78 -2.85 13.11
C PHE A 68 -3.07 -2.87 11.75
N ILE A 69 -3.27 -3.92 10.95
CA ILE A 69 -2.75 -4.02 9.58
C ILE A 69 -3.27 -2.87 8.73
N TYR A 70 -4.53 -2.43 8.87
CA TYR A 70 -5.03 -1.28 8.12
C TYR A 70 -4.49 0.06 8.63
N VAL A 71 -4.45 0.25 9.95
CA VAL A 71 -3.96 1.48 10.57
C VAL A 71 -2.51 1.75 10.19
N LEU A 72 -1.66 0.72 10.11
CA LEU A 72 -0.26 0.88 9.70
C LEU A 72 -0.01 0.64 8.21
N GLY A 73 -0.68 -0.35 7.64
CA GLY A 73 -0.48 -0.77 6.26
C GLY A 73 -0.90 0.28 5.24
N PHE A 74 -2.01 1.00 5.47
CA PHE A 74 -2.42 2.06 4.54
C PHE A 74 -1.45 3.26 4.53
N PRO A 75 -0.98 3.80 5.67
CA PRO A 75 0.09 4.79 5.67
C PRO A 75 1.36 4.30 5.00
N VAL A 76 1.82 3.09 5.32
CA VAL A 76 3.04 2.51 4.73
C VAL A 76 2.88 2.37 3.22
N LEU A 77 1.72 1.92 2.74
CA LEU A 77 1.40 1.84 1.32
C LEU A 77 1.44 3.21 0.64
N GLY A 78 0.82 4.22 1.23
CA GLY A 78 0.82 5.56 0.66
C GLY A 78 2.21 6.21 0.65
N ILE A 79 3.03 5.98 1.68
CA ILE A 79 4.44 6.40 1.73
C ILE A 79 5.24 5.67 0.65
N ALA A 80 5.05 4.36 0.47
CA ALA A 80 5.73 3.59 -0.56
C ALA A 80 5.40 4.12 -1.96
N LEU A 81 4.12 4.37 -2.25
CA LEU A 81 3.68 4.96 -3.52
C LEU A 81 4.22 6.39 -3.72
N PHE A 82 4.30 7.19 -2.64
CA PHE A 82 4.91 8.52 -2.69
C PHE A 82 6.39 8.46 -3.07
N LEU A 83 7.16 7.57 -2.43
CA LEU A 83 8.59 7.42 -2.70
C LEU A 83 8.84 6.88 -4.11
N ASP A 84 8.06 5.89 -4.56
CA ASP A 84 8.14 5.34 -5.91
C ASP A 84 7.79 6.41 -6.96
N ALA A 85 6.70 7.16 -6.77
CA ALA A 85 6.31 8.26 -7.66
C ALA A 85 7.37 9.38 -7.72
N ARG A 86 8.01 9.70 -6.58
CA ARG A 86 9.11 10.67 -6.53
C ARG A 86 10.34 10.17 -7.30
N GLY A 87 10.66 8.88 -7.18
CA GLY A 87 11.76 8.25 -7.92
C GLY A 87 11.51 8.27 -9.43
N ILE A 88 10.30 7.89 -9.86
CA ILE A 88 9.92 7.91 -11.28
C ILE A 88 9.97 9.33 -11.85
N ARG A 89 9.56 10.36 -11.10
CA ARG A 89 9.66 11.76 -11.54
C ARG A 89 11.09 12.25 -11.80
N ALA A 90 12.08 11.64 -11.18
CA ALA A 90 13.49 11.97 -11.40
C ALA A 90 14.08 11.23 -12.61
N SER A 91 13.37 10.23 -13.14
CA SER A 91 13.79 9.45 -14.30
C SER A 91 13.40 10.16 -15.61
N PRO A 92 14.09 9.88 -16.74
CA PRO A 92 13.80 10.48 -18.04
C PRO A 92 12.53 9.92 -18.72
N LEU A 93 11.65 9.26 -17.97
CA LEU A 93 10.43 8.67 -18.49
C LEU A 93 9.36 9.74 -18.75
N ASP A 94 8.55 9.55 -19.80
CA ASP A 94 7.44 10.43 -20.15
C ASP A 94 6.29 10.43 -19.12
N TRP A 95 6.33 9.51 -18.14
CA TRP A 95 5.36 9.40 -17.08
C TRP A 95 5.78 10.18 -15.82
N SER A 96 4.99 11.19 -15.45
CA SER A 96 5.25 12.04 -14.28
C SER A 96 4.16 11.91 -13.20
N PRO A 97 4.08 10.79 -12.46
CA PRO A 97 3.09 10.60 -11.41
C PRO A 97 3.19 11.71 -10.35
N ASN A 98 2.05 12.24 -9.90
CA ASN A 98 2.01 13.28 -8.86
C ASN A 98 2.21 12.65 -7.46
N PRO A 99 3.34 12.86 -6.78
CA PRO A 99 3.61 12.23 -5.49
C PRO A 99 2.61 12.67 -4.41
N TYR A 100 2.19 13.94 -4.44
CA TYR A 100 1.27 14.51 -3.46
C TYR A 100 -0.11 13.84 -3.48
N PHE A 101 -0.53 13.33 -4.64
CA PHE A 101 -1.77 12.55 -4.74
C PHE A 101 -1.69 11.27 -3.90
N TYR A 102 -0.62 10.50 -4.05
CA TYR A 102 -0.43 9.24 -3.31
C TYR A 102 -0.19 9.48 -1.81
N GLY A 103 0.60 10.50 -1.45
CA GLY A 103 0.81 10.89 -0.05
C GLY A 103 -0.48 11.40 0.62
N GLY A 104 -1.27 12.20 -0.09
CA GLY A 104 -2.58 12.66 0.40
C GLY A 104 -3.56 11.52 0.61
N THR A 105 -3.54 10.51 -0.26
CA THR A 105 -4.37 9.30 -0.09
C THR A 105 -4.03 8.56 1.20
N ALA A 106 -2.74 8.49 1.57
CA ALA A 106 -2.28 7.89 2.83
C ALA A 106 -2.91 8.58 4.06
N LEU A 107 -2.95 9.91 4.06
CA LEU A 107 -3.51 10.70 5.14
C LEU A 107 -5.04 10.56 5.22
N VAL A 108 -5.72 10.53 4.07
CA VAL A 108 -7.17 10.31 4.02
C VAL A 108 -7.52 8.91 4.54
N LEU A 109 -6.79 7.88 4.13
CA LEU A 109 -6.99 6.50 4.61
C LEU A 109 -6.71 6.40 6.12
N LEU A 110 -5.67 7.08 6.62
CA LEU A 110 -5.36 7.12 8.05
C LEU A 110 -6.44 7.85 8.87
N GLY A 111 -6.89 9.02 8.40
CA GLY A 111 -7.94 9.80 9.06
C GLY A 111 -9.28 9.06 9.10
N ALA A 112 -9.62 8.34 8.03
CA ALA A 112 -10.80 7.49 7.99
C ALA A 112 -10.74 6.34 9.01
N SER A 113 -9.55 5.77 9.23
CA SER A 113 -9.33 4.67 10.17
C SER A 113 -9.41 5.09 11.65
N GLY A 114 -9.02 6.33 11.98
CA GLY A 114 -8.95 6.85 13.35
C GLY A 114 -10.26 7.36 13.96
N SER A 115 -11.36 7.40 13.22
CA SER A 115 -12.61 8.07 13.66
C SER A 115 -13.50 7.25 14.61
N ASN A 116 -13.12 6.02 14.96
CA ASN A 116 -13.92 5.12 15.80
C ASN A 116 -13.69 5.34 17.30
N GLY A 117 -14.05 6.52 17.82
CA GLY A 117 -14.10 6.75 19.26
C GLY A 117 -15.24 5.97 19.94
N PRO A 118 -15.12 5.63 21.24
CA PRO A 118 -16.15 4.90 22.00
C PRO A 118 -17.39 5.75 22.35
N GLU A 119 -17.52 6.95 21.78
CA GLU A 119 -18.59 7.89 22.12
C GLU A 119 -19.89 7.51 21.40
N LYS A 120 -20.84 6.93 22.16
CA LYS A 120 -22.26 6.72 21.83
C LYS A 120 -22.56 6.58 20.33
N GLN A 121 -22.08 5.50 19.72
CA GLN A 121 -22.32 5.22 18.31
C GLN A 121 -23.81 4.91 18.10
N SER A 122 -24.51 5.85 17.44
CA SER A 122 -25.82 5.60 16.83
C SER A 122 -25.77 4.41 15.86
N LEU A 123 -26.93 3.82 15.56
CA LEU A 123 -27.06 2.74 14.56
C LEU A 123 -26.45 3.15 13.21
N ALA A 124 -26.60 4.43 12.81
CA ALA A 124 -26.02 4.98 11.59
C ALA A 124 -24.48 4.97 11.61
N THR A 125 -23.85 5.32 12.74
CA THR A 125 -22.38 5.31 12.86
C THR A 125 -21.78 3.90 12.88
N LYS A 126 -22.51 2.88 13.35
CA LYS A 126 -22.08 1.47 13.25
C LYS A 126 -22.06 0.97 11.82
N PHE A 127 -23.13 1.24 11.06
CA PHE A 127 -23.19 0.91 9.63
C PHE A 127 -22.09 1.61 8.83
N VAL A 128 -21.80 2.88 9.15
CA VAL A 128 -20.70 3.63 8.51
C VAL A 128 -19.34 3.02 8.85
N GLY A 129 -19.12 2.58 10.10
CA GLY A 129 -17.89 1.91 10.51
C GLY A 129 -17.67 0.55 9.81
N GLU A 130 -18.71 -0.28 9.71
CA GLU A 130 -18.64 -1.55 8.99
C GLU A 130 -18.44 -1.35 7.48
N ALA A 131 -19.16 -0.41 6.87
CA ALA A 131 -18.98 -0.10 5.46
C ALA A 131 -17.57 0.47 5.18
N ALA A 132 -17.06 1.35 6.04
CA ALA A 132 -15.71 1.89 5.91
C ALA A 132 -14.64 0.78 5.98
N SER A 133 -14.85 -0.25 6.80
CA SER A 133 -13.92 -1.39 6.93
C SER A 133 -13.76 -2.20 5.63
N MET A 134 -14.77 -2.19 4.75
CA MET A 134 -14.70 -2.82 3.43
C MET A 134 -14.32 -1.83 2.32
N VAL A 135 -14.80 -0.60 2.37
CA VAL A 135 -14.58 0.41 1.33
C VAL A 135 -13.13 0.89 1.30
N LEU A 136 -12.50 1.11 2.46
CA LEU A 136 -11.11 1.57 2.55
C LEU A 136 -10.11 0.61 1.89
N PRO A 137 -10.10 -0.70 2.19
CA PRO A 137 -9.20 -1.63 1.50
C PRO A 137 -9.51 -1.76 0.01
N LEU A 138 -10.77 -1.70 -0.40
CA LEU A 138 -11.13 -1.70 -1.83
C LEU A 138 -10.57 -0.47 -2.56
N LEU A 139 -10.67 0.72 -1.96
CA LEU A 139 -10.09 1.94 -2.50
C LEU A 139 -8.57 1.85 -2.57
N ALA A 140 -7.91 1.32 -1.53
CA ALA A 140 -6.47 1.12 -1.52
C ALA A 140 -6.03 0.15 -2.63
N ILE A 141 -6.73 -0.97 -2.80
CA ILE A 141 -6.47 -1.95 -3.87
C ILE A 141 -6.70 -1.31 -5.24
N ALA A 142 -7.80 -0.58 -5.44
CA ALA A 142 -8.09 0.11 -6.69
C ALA A 142 -7.00 1.13 -7.04
N LEU A 143 -6.51 1.89 -6.05
CA LEU A 143 -5.39 2.82 -6.21
C LEU A 143 -4.11 2.09 -6.60
N CYS A 144 -3.79 0.97 -5.95
CA CYS A 144 -2.65 0.12 -6.32
C CYS A 144 -2.74 -0.41 -7.74
N LEU A 145 -3.90 -0.95 -8.13
CA LEU A 145 -4.13 -1.49 -9.47
C LEU A 145 -4.07 -0.40 -10.53
N TYR A 146 -4.64 0.77 -10.25
CA TYR A 146 -4.55 1.93 -11.14
C TYR A 146 -3.09 2.36 -11.32
N TYR A 147 -2.34 2.48 -10.22
CA TYR A 147 -0.93 2.83 -10.23
C TYR A 147 -0.12 1.82 -11.04
N LEU A 148 -0.34 0.54 -10.79
CA LEU A 148 0.27 -0.58 -11.50
C LEU A 148 0.00 -0.55 -13.00
N SER A 149 -1.28 -0.39 -13.36
CA SER A 149 -1.70 -0.34 -14.76
C SER A 149 -1.03 0.81 -15.49
N ARG A 150 -0.95 1.99 -14.85
CA ARG A 150 -0.24 3.14 -15.41
C ARG A 150 1.26 2.88 -15.53
N ARG A 151 1.87 2.35 -14.48
CA ARG A 151 3.30 2.00 -14.48
C ARG A 151 3.63 1.01 -15.60
N HIS A 152 2.81 -0.02 -15.78
CA HIS A 152 2.99 -1.02 -16.83
C HIS A 152 2.86 -0.42 -18.23
N GLN A 153 1.89 0.49 -18.46
CA GLN A 153 1.72 1.16 -19.77
C GLN A 153 2.94 2.00 -20.17
N HIS A 154 3.67 2.55 -19.19
CA HIS A 154 4.80 3.44 -19.45
C HIS A 154 6.18 2.78 -19.32
N LEU A 155 6.26 1.62 -18.68
CA LEU A 155 7.52 0.88 -18.47
C LEU A 155 7.58 -0.47 -19.22
N GLY A 156 6.46 -0.99 -19.70
CA GLY A 156 6.33 -2.35 -20.20
C GLY A 156 6.73 -2.59 -21.66
N GLU A 157 7.30 -1.59 -22.34
CA GLU A 157 7.69 -1.69 -23.76
C GLU A 157 9.22 -1.66 -24.00
N SER A 158 10.05 -1.73 -22.96
CA SER A 158 11.52 -1.80 -23.11
C SER A 158 12.06 -3.23 -23.07
#